data_AF-A0A5B3GTU6-F1
#
_entry.id   AF-A0A5B3GTU6-F1
#
_cell.length_a   1.000
_cell.length_b   1.000
_cell.length_c   1.000
_cell.angle_alpha   90.00
_cell.angle_beta   90.00
_cell.angle_gamma   90.00
#
_symmetry.space_group_name_H-M   'P 1'
#
loop_
_entity.id
_entity.type
_entity.pdbx_description
1 polymer ?
#
loop_
_entity_poly.entity_id
_entity_poly.type
_entity_poly.pdbx_seq_one_letter_code
_entity_poly.pdbx_strand_id
1 'polypeptide(L)'
;MNTVWIVLPVLIALMFQLGIELDRQAFAGVARRPAAVVAGLLGQLALLPLIAFGVGLAFRLPPVYFLGLLLVACCPGGSSSNVFSMLAKGDVALSVTLTALSSLITLFTIPLVMGFAARFVAVHAGAAIELPVGKLLVQNIVLLFLPMLCGALFRHWRPRAARRVHELLGRVAFPALMLLAAVFFVQYASTILENLGVLGLAAGALILLAMAGGSLLARLFRLRRAVRRTIVIEVGMQNAAQAIAVATSPLIFDSGEMAVPAIVYALVMNVVLLSYLKLLPKCTDETASDGA
;
A
#
# COMPACT_ATOMS: atom_id res chain seq x y z
N MET A 1 -11.08 18.19 18.21
CA MET A 1 -10.98 16.85 18.85
C MET A 1 -9.56 16.35 18.62
N ASN A 2 -8.86 15.89 19.65
CA ASN A 2 -7.50 15.35 19.48
C ASN A 2 -7.55 14.06 18.66
N THR A 3 -7.32 14.18 17.36
CA THR A 3 -7.25 13.08 16.38
C THR A 3 -6.30 11.97 16.82
N VAL A 4 -5.30 12.31 17.64
CA VAL A 4 -4.38 11.40 18.33
C VAL A 4 -5.08 10.19 18.97
N TRP A 5 -6.16 10.42 19.72
CA TRP A 5 -6.86 9.37 20.47
C TRP A 5 -7.65 8.41 19.58
N ILE A 6 -7.86 8.78 18.31
CA ILE A 6 -8.57 7.96 17.33
C ILE A 6 -7.57 7.29 16.38
N VAL A 7 -6.61 8.05 15.86
CA VAL A 7 -5.64 7.56 14.86
C VAL A 7 -4.70 6.52 15.45
N LEU A 8 -4.19 6.73 16.67
CA LEU A 8 -3.18 5.84 17.26
C LEU A 8 -3.73 4.42 17.54
N PRO A 9 -4.91 4.25 18.20
CA PRO A 9 -5.47 2.92 18.42
C PRO A 9 -5.84 2.21 17.11
N VAL A 10 -6.36 2.96 16.13
CA VAL A 10 -6.67 2.41 14.81
C VAL A 10 -5.41 1.94 14.10
N LEU A 11 -4.34 2.74 14.10
CA LEU A 11 -3.05 2.36 13.51
C LEU A 11 -2.49 1.09 14.17
N ILE A 12 -2.48 1.02 15.51
CA ILE A 12 -2.00 -0.16 16.25
C ILE A 12 -2.83 -1.40 15.91
N ALA A 13 -4.17 -1.27 15.86
CA ALA A 13 -5.06 -2.36 15.49
C ALA A 13 -4.82 -2.85 14.05
N LEU A 14 -4.62 -1.93 13.10
CA LEU A 14 -4.29 -2.25 11.71
C LEU A 14 -2.95 -2.97 11.60
N MET A 15 -1.91 -2.49 12.30
CA MET A 15 -0.59 -3.11 12.29
C MET A 15 -0.60 -4.50 12.96
N PHE A 16 -1.36 -4.66 14.04
CA PHE A 16 -1.58 -5.97 14.66
C PHE A 16 -2.34 -6.93 13.75
N GLN A 17 -3.36 -6.45 13.03
CA GLN A 17 -4.09 -7.23 12.04
C GLN A 17 -3.18 -7.70 10.90
N LEU A 18 -2.35 -6.81 10.35
CA LEU A 18 -1.31 -7.17 9.37
C LEU A 18 -0.33 -8.20 9.93
N GLY A 19 0.01 -8.06 11.22
CA GLY A 19 0.79 -9.04 11.97
C GLY A 19 0.17 -10.43 11.99
N ILE A 20 -1.14 -10.50 12.24
CA ILE A 20 -1.88 -11.76 12.14
C ILE A 20 -1.88 -12.29 10.71
N GLU A 21 -1.93 -11.45 9.67
CA GLU A 21 -1.92 -11.90 8.28
C GLU A 21 -0.60 -12.57 7.85
N LEU A 22 0.53 -12.27 8.53
CA LEU A 22 1.83 -12.93 8.30
C LEU A 22 1.75 -14.44 8.58
N ASP A 23 1.58 -15.24 7.54
CA ASP A 23 1.59 -16.71 7.62
C ASP A 23 2.97 -17.28 7.28
N ARG A 24 3.39 -18.32 7.98
CA ARG A 24 4.54 -19.15 7.55
C ARG A 24 4.34 -19.72 6.14
N GLN A 25 3.10 -19.98 5.73
CA GLN A 25 2.80 -20.41 4.36
C GLN A 25 3.07 -19.34 3.30
N ALA A 26 2.93 -18.06 3.65
CA ALA A 26 3.29 -16.95 2.77
C ALA A 26 4.80 -16.99 2.46
N PHE A 27 5.63 -17.23 3.48
CA PHE A 27 7.08 -17.37 3.30
C PHE A 27 7.48 -18.64 2.54
N ALA A 28 6.73 -19.73 2.69
CA ALA A 28 6.95 -20.96 1.91
C ALA A 28 6.71 -20.75 0.39
N GLY A 29 5.86 -19.79 0.01
CA GLY A 29 5.63 -19.41 -1.39
C GLY A 29 6.88 -18.86 -2.09
N VAL A 30 7.78 -18.23 -1.33
CA VAL A 30 9.04 -17.63 -1.85
C VAL A 30 9.94 -18.69 -2.47
N ALA A 31 10.19 -19.77 -1.73
CA ALA A 31 11.05 -20.85 -2.19
C ALA A 31 10.50 -21.57 -3.43
N ARG A 32 9.17 -21.58 -3.60
CA ARG A 32 8.51 -22.26 -4.72
C ARG A 32 8.52 -21.45 -6.01
N ARG A 33 8.49 -20.11 -5.92
CA ARG A 33 8.35 -19.20 -7.09
C ARG A 33 9.17 -17.92 -6.93
N PRO A 34 10.50 -18.01 -6.82
CA PRO A 34 11.36 -16.87 -6.49
C PRO A 34 11.28 -15.76 -7.53
N ALA A 35 11.23 -16.09 -8.83
CA ALA A 35 11.12 -15.09 -9.91
C ALA A 35 9.87 -14.20 -9.79
N ALA A 36 8.72 -14.79 -9.42
CA ALA A 36 7.48 -14.05 -9.27
C ALA A 36 7.50 -13.13 -8.04
N VAL A 37 8.06 -13.63 -6.93
CA VAL A 37 8.21 -12.85 -5.70
C VAL A 37 9.17 -11.68 -5.91
N VAL A 38 10.32 -11.93 -6.54
CA VAL A 38 11.31 -10.87 -6.85
C VAL A 38 10.71 -9.82 -7.77
N ALA A 39 10.01 -10.21 -8.84
CA ALA A 39 9.37 -9.26 -9.74
C ALA A 39 8.32 -8.39 -9.03
N GLY A 40 7.49 -8.98 -8.16
CA GLY A 40 6.51 -8.23 -7.38
C GLY A 40 7.15 -7.29 -6.37
N LEU A 41 8.17 -7.75 -5.62
CA LEU A 41 8.88 -6.92 -4.64
C LEU A 41 9.67 -5.79 -5.30
N LEU A 42 10.32 -6.02 -6.45
CA LEU A 42 10.97 -4.96 -7.23
C LEU A 42 9.95 -3.92 -7.71
N GLY A 43 8.78 -4.38 -8.13
CA GLY A 43 7.65 -3.52 -8.48
C GLY A 43 7.24 -2.62 -7.32
N GLN A 44 6.99 -3.21 -6.15
CA GLN A 44 6.47 -2.49 -4.98
C GLN A 44 7.50 -1.58 -4.32
N LEU A 45 8.73 -2.08 -4.11
CA LEU A 45 9.69 -1.46 -3.21
C LEU A 45 10.66 -0.52 -3.93
N ALA A 46 10.81 -0.65 -5.24
CA ALA A 46 11.73 0.16 -6.03
C ALA A 46 10.99 0.91 -7.14
N LEU A 47 10.35 0.19 -8.06
CA LEU A 47 9.74 0.80 -9.24
C LEU A 47 8.63 1.79 -8.87
N LEU A 48 7.72 1.40 -7.98
CA LEU A 48 6.60 2.24 -7.58
C LEU A 48 7.02 3.52 -6.86
N PRO A 49 7.90 3.51 -5.84
CA PRO A 49 8.44 4.74 -5.26
C PRO A 49 9.15 5.64 -6.27
N LEU A 50 9.90 5.06 -7.23
CA LEU A 50 10.54 5.83 -8.30
C LEU A 50 9.52 6.49 -9.22
N ILE A 51 8.45 5.78 -9.59
CA ILE A 51 7.34 6.33 -10.37
C ILE A 51 6.67 7.47 -9.59
N ALA A 52 6.38 7.29 -8.30
CA ALA A 52 5.77 8.32 -7.47
C ALA A 52 6.64 9.57 -7.35
N PHE A 53 7.95 9.40 -7.20
CA PHE A 53 8.90 10.50 -7.21
C PHE A 53 8.88 11.25 -8.55
N GLY A 54 8.93 10.52 -9.68
CA GLY A 54 8.86 11.10 -11.02
C GLY A 54 7.54 11.82 -11.30
N VAL A 55 6.41 11.23 -10.90
CA VAL A 55 5.07 11.83 -11.01
C VAL A 55 5.00 13.09 -10.16
N GLY A 56 5.48 13.05 -8.92
CA GLY A 56 5.49 14.21 -8.04
C GLY A 56 6.27 15.39 -8.63
N LEU A 57 7.41 15.13 -9.28
CA LEU A 57 8.18 16.15 -9.98
C LEU A 57 7.49 16.65 -11.26
N ALA A 58 6.97 15.74 -12.08
CA ALA A 58 6.34 16.08 -13.36
C ALA A 58 5.10 16.97 -13.17
N PHE A 59 4.32 16.71 -12.14
CA PHE A 59 3.13 17.50 -11.78
C PHE A 59 3.46 18.70 -10.88
N ARG A 60 4.73 18.91 -10.52
CA ARG A 60 5.21 19.99 -9.64
C ARG A 60 4.40 20.08 -8.35
N LEU A 61 4.18 18.93 -7.72
CA LEU A 61 3.36 18.87 -6.52
C LEU A 61 3.98 19.71 -5.39
N PRO A 62 3.15 20.44 -4.61
CA PRO A 62 3.60 21.07 -3.39
C PRO A 62 4.34 20.06 -2.48
N PRO A 63 5.37 20.50 -1.74
CA PRO A 63 6.17 19.66 -0.84
C PRO A 63 5.39 18.63 -0.02
N VAL A 64 4.29 19.06 0.61
CA VAL A 64 3.47 18.21 1.47
C VAL A 64 2.74 17.12 0.67
N TYR A 65 2.20 17.45 -0.51
CA TYR A 65 1.53 16.49 -1.38
C TYR A 65 2.50 15.56 -2.09
N PHE A 66 3.70 16.05 -2.42
CA PHE A 66 4.78 15.23 -2.95
C PHE A 66 5.15 14.12 -1.95
N LEU A 67 5.37 14.48 -0.69
CA LEU A 67 5.64 13.52 0.38
C LEU A 67 4.47 12.59 0.62
N GLY A 68 3.23 13.09 0.61
CA GLY A 68 2.03 12.26 0.74
C GLY A 68 1.87 11.23 -0.38
N LEU A 69 2.11 11.63 -1.64
CA LEU A 69 2.06 10.72 -2.78
C LEU A 69 3.15 9.64 -2.70
N LEU A 70 4.36 10.04 -2.31
CA LEU A 70 5.47 9.09 -2.14
C LEU A 70 5.22 8.13 -0.97
N LEU A 71 4.62 8.60 0.12
CA LEU A 71 4.24 7.78 1.26
C LEU A 71 3.25 6.68 0.85
N VAL A 72 2.25 7.01 0.02
CA VAL A 72 1.31 6.03 -0.55
C VAL A 72 2.05 4.95 -1.33
N ALA A 73 3.00 5.37 -2.18
CA ALA A 73 3.79 4.47 -3.01
C ALA A 73 4.78 3.59 -2.21
N CYS A 74 5.16 4.01 -1.01
CA CYS A 74 6.03 3.23 -0.13
C CYS A 74 5.24 2.29 0.79
N CYS A 75 3.92 2.47 0.90
CA CYS A 75 3.08 1.53 1.65
C CYS A 75 3.07 0.18 0.92
N PRO A 76 2.90 -0.93 1.66
CA PRO A 76 2.71 -2.23 1.04
C PRO A 76 1.34 -2.33 0.37
N GLY A 77 1.12 -3.43 -0.35
CA GLY A 77 -0.20 -3.82 -0.82
C GLY A 77 -1.18 -3.96 0.36
N GLY A 78 -2.48 -3.83 0.09
CA GLY A 78 -3.54 -3.98 1.09
C GLY A 78 -4.29 -5.29 0.96
N SER A 79 -5.00 -5.74 1.99
CA SER A 79 -5.82 -6.98 1.93
C SER A 79 -6.86 -6.99 0.79
N SER A 80 -7.25 -5.82 0.28
CA SER A 80 -8.08 -5.66 -0.91
C SER A 80 -7.42 -6.20 -2.18
N SER A 81 -6.09 -6.15 -2.31
CA SER A 81 -5.38 -6.67 -3.50
C SER A 81 -5.56 -8.17 -3.66
N ASN A 82 -5.72 -8.91 -2.55
CA ASN A 82 -6.05 -10.34 -2.56
C ASN A 82 -7.42 -10.59 -3.22
N VAL A 83 -8.41 -9.75 -2.93
CA VAL A 83 -9.77 -9.83 -3.50
C VAL A 83 -9.73 -9.48 -4.98
N PHE A 84 -9.07 -8.39 -5.37
CA PHE A 84 -8.92 -8.01 -6.77
C PHE A 84 -8.14 -9.07 -7.57
N SER A 85 -7.10 -9.66 -6.99
CA SER A 85 -6.38 -10.78 -7.58
C SER A 85 -7.28 -12.00 -7.81
N MET A 86 -8.14 -12.32 -6.85
CA MET A 86 -9.15 -13.39 -7.01
C MET A 86 -10.12 -13.08 -8.14
N LEU A 87 -10.69 -11.87 -8.18
CA LEU A 87 -11.62 -11.43 -9.22
C LEU A 87 -10.97 -11.43 -10.61
N ALA A 88 -9.68 -11.12 -10.70
CA ALA A 88 -8.91 -11.16 -11.94
C ALA A 88 -8.53 -12.57 -12.40
N LYS A 89 -8.93 -13.63 -11.67
CA LYS A 89 -8.41 -14.99 -11.84
C LYS A 89 -6.86 -15.02 -11.79
N GLY A 90 -6.30 -14.22 -10.90
CA GLY A 90 -4.88 -14.16 -10.60
C GLY A 90 -4.47 -15.23 -9.59
N ASP A 91 -3.19 -15.22 -9.24
CA ASP A 91 -2.61 -16.05 -8.19
C ASP A 91 -2.78 -15.38 -6.82
N VAL A 92 -3.77 -15.83 -6.04
CA VAL A 92 -4.06 -15.28 -4.71
C VAL A 92 -2.98 -15.65 -3.69
N ALA A 93 -2.35 -16.82 -3.82
CA ALA A 93 -1.28 -17.23 -2.91
C ALA A 93 -0.05 -16.32 -3.07
N LEU A 94 0.27 -15.92 -4.31
CA LEU A 94 1.31 -14.94 -4.58
C LEU A 94 0.94 -13.54 -4.04
N SER A 95 -0.32 -13.11 -4.20
CA SER A 95 -0.84 -11.83 -3.69
C SER A 95 -0.61 -11.73 -2.17
N VAL A 96 -1.07 -12.73 -1.43
CA VAL A 96 -0.85 -12.84 0.02
C VAL A 96 0.64 -12.85 0.38
N THR A 97 1.47 -13.57 -0.40
CA THR A 97 2.91 -13.64 -0.19
C THR A 97 3.59 -12.28 -0.37
N LEU A 98 3.25 -11.56 -1.45
CA LEU A 98 3.80 -10.25 -1.75
C LEU A 98 3.38 -9.22 -0.71
N THR A 99 2.11 -9.22 -0.31
CA THR A 99 1.59 -8.31 0.74
C THR A 99 2.28 -8.56 2.08
N ALA A 100 2.45 -9.83 2.48
CA ALA A 100 3.15 -10.20 3.70
C ALA A 100 4.62 -9.73 3.70
N LEU A 101 5.36 -10.03 2.62
CA LEU A 101 6.78 -9.67 2.51
C LEU A 101 6.99 -8.17 2.38
N SER A 102 6.20 -7.51 1.53
CA SER A 102 6.29 -6.06 1.37
C SER A 102 5.96 -5.37 2.68
N SER A 103 4.92 -5.79 3.41
CA SER A 103 4.60 -5.20 4.72
C SER A 103 5.79 -5.24 5.68
N LEU A 104 6.47 -6.39 5.78
CA LEU A 104 7.66 -6.52 6.63
C LEU A 104 8.82 -5.62 6.17
N ILE A 105 9.11 -5.60 4.86
CA ILE A 105 10.23 -4.83 4.31
C ILE A 105 9.96 -3.32 4.42
N THR A 106 8.71 -2.89 4.20
CA THR A 106 8.30 -1.48 4.23
C THR A 106 8.47 -0.82 5.59
N LEU A 107 8.49 -1.59 6.68
CA LEU A 107 8.77 -1.06 8.02
C LEU A 107 10.15 -0.39 8.09
N PHE A 108 11.10 -0.90 7.31
CA PHE A 108 12.47 -0.39 7.24
C PHE A 108 12.65 0.56 6.06
N THR A 109 11.99 0.31 4.92
CA THR A 109 12.20 1.14 3.72
C THR A 109 11.42 2.45 3.73
N ILE A 110 10.21 2.52 4.32
CA ILE A 110 9.42 3.76 4.39
C ILE A 110 10.23 4.90 5.05
N PRO A 111 10.82 4.73 6.26
CA PRO A 111 11.62 5.79 6.88
C PRO A 111 12.79 6.27 6.01
N LEU A 112 13.45 5.34 5.31
CA LEU A 112 14.60 5.64 4.47
C LEU A 112 14.20 6.45 3.24
N VAL A 113 13.16 6.02 2.53
CA VAL A 113 12.66 6.71 1.33
C VAL A 113 12.08 8.07 1.70
N MET A 114 11.30 8.15 2.78
CA MET A 114 10.72 9.41 3.24
C MET A 114 11.79 10.38 3.76
N GLY A 115 12.80 9.88 4.47
CA GLY A 115 13.95 10.70 4.91
C GLY A 115 14.75 11.26 3.73
N PHE A 116 14.95 10.47 2.67
CA PHE A 116 15.56 10.94 1.43
C PHE A 116 14.70 12.02 0.75
N ALA A 117 13.41 11.77 0.60
CA ALA A 117 12.49 12.69 -0.05
C ALA A 117 12.35 14.02 0.68
N ALA A 118 12.31 13.99 2.02
CA ALA A 118 12.30 15.19 2.85
C ALA A 118 13.55 16.05 2.64
N ARG A 119 14.72 15.43 2.63
CA ARG A 119 15.99 16.12 2.33
C ARG A 119 15.99 16.70 0.92
N PHE A 120 15.50 15.95 -0.07
CA PHE A 120 15.38 16.42 -1.43
C PHE A 120 14.49 17.67 -1.52
N VAL A 121 13.32 17.64 -0.89
CA VAL A 121 12.39 18.77 -0.82
C VAL A 121 12.99 19.97 -0.08
N ALA A 122 13.69 19.74 1.03
CA ALA A 122 14.35 20.81 1.78
C ALA A 122 15.39 21.55 0.95
N VAL A 123 16.19 20.82 0.17
CA VAL A 123 17.23 21.41 -0.70
C VAL A 123 16.64 22.11 -1.92
N HIS A 124 15.62 21.54 -2.57
CA HIS A 124 15.16 22.01 -3.88
C HIS A 124 13.93 22.94 -3.82
N ALA A 125 13.12 22.85 -2.77
CA ALA A 125 11.91 23.67 -2.60
C ALA A 125 12.04 24.71 -1.49
N GLY A 126 13.18 24.77 -0.78
CA GLY A 126 13.39 25.69 0.34
C GLY A 126 12.45 25.46 1.53
N ALA A 127 11.70 24.37 1.52
CA ALA A 127 10.77 23.99 2.57
C ALA A 127 11.50 23.06 3.57
N ALA A 128 11.94 23.61 4.70
CA ALA A 128 12.62 22.86 5.74
C ALA A 128 11.63 21.94 6.48
N ILE A 129 11.32 20.79 5.88
CA ILE A 129 10.64 19.70 6.56
C ILE A 129 11.72 18.90 7.29
N GLU A 130 12.08 19.35 8.49
CA GLU A 130 13.00 18.62 9.36
C GLU A 130 12.33 17.35 9.87
N LEU A 131 12.57 16.24 9.19
CA LEU A 131 12.19 14.92 9.65
C LEU A 131 13.34 14.35 10.48
N PRO A 132 13.20 14.21 11.82
CA PRO A 132 14.22 13.59 12.66
C PRO A 132 14.22 12.08 12.39
N VAL A 133 14.90 11.66 11.31
CA VAL A 133 14.90 10.29 10.77
C VAL A 133 15.19 9.24 11.84
N GLY A 134 16.09 9.53 12.79
CA GLY A 134 16.38 8.64 13.93
C GLY A 134 15.19 8.44 14.87
N LYS A 135 14.46 9.51 15.22
CA LYS A 135 13.26 9.42 16.06
C LYS A 135 12.11 8.73 15.31
N LEU A 136 11.96 9.02 14.01
CA LEU A 136 10.98 8.35 13.15
C LEU A 136 11.23 6.85 13.03
N LEU A 137 12.50 6.43 12.94
CA LEU A 137 12.86 5.02 12.87
C LEU A 137 12.48 4.28 14.16
N VAL A 138 12.90 4.81 15.32
CA VAL A 138 12.58 4.23 16.64
C VAL A 138 11.08 4.16 16.84
N GLN A 139 10.38 5.22 16.47
CA GLN A 139 8.95 5.29 16.62
C GLN A 139 8.19 4.37 15.66
N ASN A 140 8.64 4.22 14.41
CA ASN A 140 8.07 3.22 13.50
C ASN A 140 8.27 1.81 14.02
N ILE A 141 9.42 1.53 14.65
CA ILE A 141 9.63 0.24 15.31
C ILE A 141 8.58 0.03 16.43
N VAL A 142 8.32 1.04 17.24
CA VAL A 142 7.37 0.92 18.37
C VAL A 142 5.90 0.91 17.91
N LEU A 143 5.52 1.74 16.93
CA LEU A 143 4.13 1.92 16.53
C LEU A 143 3.70 0.99 15.39
N LEU A 144 4.62 0.53 14.55
CA LEU A 144 4.33 -0.31 13.40
C LEU A 144 4.88 -1.73 13.58
N PHE A 145 6.18 -1.86 13.83
CA PHE A 145 6.82 -3.18 13.92
C PHE A 145 6.37 -3.95 15.16
N LEU A 146 6.29 -3.33 16.34
CA LEU A 146 5.96 -4.02 17.57
C LEU A 146 4.51 -4.59 17.56
N PRO A 147 3.46 -3.84 17.19
CA PRO A 147 2.12 -4.40 17.06
C PRO A 147 2.05 -5.52 16.01
N MET A 148 2.75 -5.35 14.88
CA MET A 148 2.81 -6.37 13.84
C MET A 148 3.50 -7.65 14.32
N LEU A 149 4.62 -7.52 15.05
CA LEU A 149 5.31 -8.65 15.65
C LEU A 149 4.43 -9.36 16.69
N CYS A 150 3.73 -8.61 17.54
CA CYS A 150 2.77 -9.15 18.49
C CYS A 150 1.65 -9.92 17.78
N GLY A 151 1.11 -9.40 16.67
CA GLY A 151 0.10 -10.10 15.87
C GLY A 151 0.62 -11.41 15.27
N ALA A 152 1.84 -11.40 14.75
CA ALA A 152 2.48 -12.59 14.19
C ALA A 152 2.76 -13.66 15.26
N LEU A 153 3.26 -13.26 16.42
CA LEU A 153 3.47 -14.13 17.59
C LEU A 153 2.14 -14.67 18.12
N PHE A 154 1.11 -13.84 18.21
CA PHE A 154 -0.23 -14.25 18.63
C PHE A 154 -0.82 -15.32 17.70
N ARG A 155 -0.67 -15.15 16.38
CA ARG A 155 -1.02 -16.20 15.40
C ARG A 155 -0.21 -17.46 15.58
N HIS A 156 1.09 -17.34 15.85
CA HIS A 156 1.96 -18.50 16.04
C HIS A 156 1.53 -19.35 17.24
N TRP A 157 1.21 -18.72 18.37
CA TRP A 157 0.81 -19.43 19.59
C TRP A 157 -0.66 -19.84 19.63
N ARG A 158 -1.57 -19.04 19.04
CA ARG A 158 -3.03 -19.25 19.13
C ARG A 158 -3.70 -19.11 17.75
N PRO A 159 -3.43 -19.99 16.77
CA PRO A 159 -3.90 -19.84 15.39
C PRO A 159 -5.43 -19.85 15.23
N ARG A 160 -6.17 -20.53 16.12
CA ARG A 160 -7.65 -20.52 16.11
C ARG A 160 -8.21 -19.20 16.63
N ALA A 161 -7.62 -18.65 17.69
CA ALA A 161 -8.03 -17.36 18.24
C ALA A 161 -7.65 -16.21 17.31
N ALA A 162 -6.44 -16.26 16.73
CA ALA A 162 -5.97 -15.30 15.75
C ALA A 162 -6.89 -15.20 14.52
N ARG A 163 -7.43 -16.33 14.03
CA ARG A 163 -8.44 -16.32 12.96
C ARG A 163 -9.71 -15.57 13.37
N ARG A 164 -10.25 -15.84 14.56
CA ARG A 164 -11.45 -15.12 15.07
C ARG A 164 -11.19 -13.64 15.24
N VAL A 165 -10.03 -13.28 15.81
CA VAL A 165 -9.63 -11.88 16.01
C VAL A 165 -9.42 -11.19 14.67
N HIS A 166 -8.81 -11.85 13.69
CA HIS A 166 -8.67 -11.33 12.33
C HIS A 166 -10.03 -11.12 11.64
N GLU A 167 -10.97 -12.06 11.75
CA GLU A 167 -12.33 -11.88 11.21
C GLU A 167 -13.08 -10.72 11.90
N LEU A 168 -12.94 -10.61 13.22
CA LEU A 168 -13.55 -9.53 14.00
C LEU A 168 -12.94 -8.17 13.63
N LEU A 169 -11.61 -8.09 13.56
CA LEU A 169 -10.89 -6.91 13.09
C LEU A 169 -11.28 -6.60 11.64
N GLY A 170 -11.39 -7.57 10.74
CA GLY A 170 -11.87 -7.33 9.38
C GLY A 170 -13.27 -6.69 9.34
N ARG A 171 -14.19 -7.12 10.23
CA ARG A 171 -15.53 -6.55 10.35
C ARG A 171 -15.58 -5.16 10.98
N VAL A 172 -14.61 -4.80 11.82
CA VAL A 172 -14.58 -3.52 12.56
C VAL A 172 -13.63 -2.51 11.91
N ALA A 173 -12.43 -2.94 11.55
CA ALA A 173 -11.37 -2.13 10.96
C ALA A 173 -11.71 -1.65 9.56
N PHE A 174 -12.42 -2.42 8.73
CA PHE A 174 -12.83 -1.93 7.40
C PHE A 174 -13.87 -0.80 7.51
N PRO A 175 -14.96 -0.92 8.30
CA PRO A 175 -15.84 0.21 8.59
C PRO A 175 -15.14 1.38 9.29
N ALA A 176 -14.25 1.12 10.25
CA ALA A 176 -13.49 2.18 10.93
C ALA A 176 -12.57 2.92 9.96
N LEU A 177 -11.98 2.22 9.00
CA LEU A 177 -11.20 2.79 7.91
C LEU A 177 -12.07 3.62 6.96
N MET A 178 -13.23 3.10 6.56
CA MET A 178 -14.18 3.85 5.74
C MET A 178 -14.68 5.10 6.47
N LEU A 179 -14.93 5.01 7.77
CA LEU A 179 -15.28 6.15 8.61
C LEU A 179 -14.12 7.14 8.69
N LEU A 180 -12.89 6.68 8.91
CA LEU A 180 -11.70 7.54 8.94
C LEU A 180 -11.53 8.26 7.59
N ALA A 181 -11.58 7.52 6.48
CA ALA A 181 -11.51 8.08 5.13
C ALA A 181 -12.65 9.08 4.87
N ALA A 182 -13.88 8.80 5.31
CA ALA A 182 -15.01 9.71 5.18
C ALA A 182 -14.83 10.98 6.03
N VAL A 183 -14.37 10.85 7.28
CA VAL A 183 -14.07 11.99 8.17
C VAL A 183 -12.99 12.87 7.54
N PHE A 184 -11.89 12.28 7.06
CA PHE A 184 -10.83 13.02 6.40
C PHE A 184 -11.30 13.63 5.07
N PHE A 185 -12.11 12.91 4.30
CA PHE A 185 -12.70 13.43 3.07
C PHE A 185 -13.56 14.67 3.33
N VAL A 186 -14.41 14.65 4.36
CA VAL A 186 -15.22 15.80 4.75
C VAL A 186 -14.36 16.92 5.30
N GLN A 187 -13.37 16.60 6.15
CA GLN A 187 -12.48 17.58 6.77
C GLN A 187 -11.64 18.33 5.75
N TYR A 188 -11.16 17.65 4.71
CA TYR A 188 -10.31 18.20 3.65
C TYR A 188 -11.05 18.38 2.33
N ALA A 189 -12.39 18.41 2.33
CA ALA A 189 -13.20 18.42 1.11
C ALA A 189 -12.88 19.62 0.21
N SER A 190 -12.74 20.83 0.78
CA SER A 190 -12.37 22.03 0.03
C SER A 190 -10.99 21.90 -0.61
N THR A 191 -9.99 21.50 0.18
CA THR A 191 -8.62 21.26 -0.29
C THR A 191 -8.54 20.18 -1.37
N ILE A 192 -9.29 19.08 -1.19
CA ILE A 192 -9.40 18.00 -2.16
C ILE A 192 -10.01 18.55 -3.45
N LEU A 193 -11.13 19.26 -3.39
CA LEU A 193 -11.84 19.77 -4.57
C LEU A 193 -11.01 20.80 -5.34
N GLU A 194 -10.33 21.71 -4.65
CA GLU A 194 -9.44 22.71 -5.25
C GLU A 194 -8.24 22.06 -5.96
N ASN A 195 -7.72 20.97 -5.41
CA ASN A 195 -6.54 20.27 -5.94
C ASN A 195 -6.89 19.00 -6.73
N LEU A 196 -8.18 18.69 -6.92
CA LEU A 196 -8.62 17.39 -7.45
C LEU A 196 -8.13 17.16 -8.87
N GLY A 197 -8.04 18.23 -9.67
CA GLY A 197 -7.51 18.15 -11.03
C GLY A 197 -6.07 17.64 -11.03
N VAL A 198 -5.17 18.33 -10.33
CA VAL A 198 -3.74 17.99 -10.31
C VAL A 198 -3.50 16.69 -9.54
N LEU A 199 -4.05 16.54 -8.34
CA LEU A 199 -3.86 15.35 -7.51
C LEU A 199 -4.55 14.12 -8.09
N GLY A 200 -5.72 14.26 -8.71
CA GLY A 200 -6.42 13.18 -9.37
C GLY A 200 -5.66 12.69 -10.61
N LEU A 201 -5.13 13.61 -11.42
CA LEU A 201 -4.28 13.26 -12.56
C LEU A 201 -2.95 12.63 -12.10
N ALA A 202 -2.32 13.17 -11.06
CA ALA A 202 -1.09 12.60 -10.50
C ALA A 202 -1.33 11.19 -9.91
N ALA A 203 -2.41 10.99 -9.14
CA ALA A 203 -2.79 9.68 -8.60
C ALA A 203 -3.13 8.69 -9.73
N GLY A 204 -3.86 9.14 -10.75
CA GLY A 204 -4.17 8.37 -11.94
C GLY A 204 -2.92 7.96 -12.72
N ALA A 205 -2.01 8.90 -12.95
CA ALA A 205 -0.73 8.62 -13.57
C ALA A 205 0.09 7.63 -12.74
N LEU A 206 0.16 7.81 -11.43
CA LEU A 206 0.86 6.90 -10.52
C LEU A 206 0.34 5.46 -10.67
N ILE A 207 -0.97 5.23 -10.51
CA ILE A 207 -1.49 3.87 -10.58
C ILE A 207 -1.34 3.25 -11.99
N LEU A 208 -1.61 4.01 -13.05
CA LEU A 208 -1.52 3.50 -14.41
C LEU A 208 -0.07 3.14 -14.77
N LEU A 209 0.89 3.99 -14.41
CA LEU A 209 2.32 3.73 -14.60
C LEU A 209 2.79 2.56 -13.72
N ALA A 210 2.32 2.47 -12.48
CA ALA A 210 2.61 1.36 -11.58
C ALA A 210 2.11 0.02 -12.14
N MET A 211 0.87 -0.04 -12.61
CA MET A 211 0.28 -1.22 -13.25
C MET A 211 1.01 -1.58 -14.56
N ALA A 212 1.35 -0.59 -15.38
CA ALA A 212 2.13 -0.79 -16.60
C ALA A 212 3.54 -1.32 -16.29
N GLY A 213 4.19 -0.76 -15.27
CA GLY A 213 5.48 -1.19 -14.75
C GLY A 213 5.46 -2.62 -14.21
N GLY A 214 4.46 -2.97 -13.40
CA GLY A 214 4.24 -4.33 -12.91
C GLY A 214 4.00 -5.33 -14.06
N SER A 215 3.24 -4.92 -15.09
CA SER A 215 3.03 -5.73 -16.29
C SER A 215 4.33 -5.94 -17.08
N LEU A 216 5.14 -4.89 -17.22
CA LEU A 216 6.43 -4.94 -17.89
C LEU A 216 7.40 -5.85 -17.14
N LEU A 217 7.55 -5.67 -15.81
CA LEU A 217 8.37 -6.54 -14.97
C LEU A 217 7.93 -8.00 -15.10
N ALA A 218 6.63 -8.29 -14.98
CA ALA A 218 6.14 -9.65 -15.13
C ALA A 218 6.41 -10.25 -16.53
N ARG A 219 6.43 -9.44 -17.59
CA ARG A 219 6.83 -9.88 -18.94
C ARG A 219 8.33 -10.12 -19.06
N LEU A 220 9.16 -9.26 -18.48
CA LEU A 220 10.63 -9.42 -18.46
C LEU A 220 11.03 -10.72 -17.75
N PHE A 221 10.36 -11.04 -16.64
CA PHE A 221 10.52 -12.30 -15.91
C PHE A 221 9.75 -13.49 -16.53
N ARG A 222 9.12 -13.31 -17.70
CA ARG A 222 8.38 -14.33 -18.46
C ARG A 222 7.32 -15.07 -17.63
N LEU A 223 6.60 -14.34 -16.78
CA LEU A 223 5.65 -14.91 -15.84
C LEU A 223 4.30 -15.25 -16.52
N ARG A 224 3.66 -16.33 -16.04
CA ARG A 224 2.35 -16.79 -16.53
C ARG A 224 1.27 -15.72 -16.33
N ARG A 225 0.19 -15.80 -17.10
CA ARG A 225 -0.89 -14.78 -17.11
C ARG A 225 -1.49 -14.52 -15.73
N ALA A 226 -1.79 -15.56 -14.96
CA ALA A 226 -2.35 -15.42 -13.61
C ALA A 226 -1.40 -14.67 -12.66
N VAL A 227 -0.11 -15.03 -12.68
CA VAL A 227 0.95 -14.36 -11.89
C VAL A 227 1.13 -12.91 -12.32
N ARG A 228 1.13 -12.64 -13.63
CA ARG A 228 1.21 -11.28 -14.16
C ARG A 228 0.04 -10.42 -13.69
N ARG A 229 -1.18 -10.94 -13.71
CA ARG A 229 -2.37 -10.22 -13.21
C ARG A 229 -2.21 -9.87 -11.73
N THR A 230 -1.74 -10.81 -10.91
CA THR A 230 -1.43 -10.54 -9.50
C THR A 230 -0.41 -9.44 -9.33
N ILE A 231 0.73 -9.48 -10.03
CA ILE A 231 1.78 -8.46 -9.89
C ILE A 231 1.28 -7.07 -10.33
N VAL A 232 0.51 -7.00 -11.42
CA VAL A 232 -0.11 -5.75 -11.87
C VAL A 232 -1.02 -5.16 -10.78
N ILE A 233 -1.82 -6.01 -10.15
CA ILE A 233 -2.75 -5.59 -9.09
C ILE A 233 -1.98 -5.20 -7.83
N GLU A 234 -0.97 -5.95 -7.40
CA GLU A 234 -0.20 -5.61 -6.20
C GLU A 234 0.57 -4.30 -6.33
N VAL A 235 1.26 -4.13 -7.47
CA VAL A 235 2.05 -2.90 -7.69
C VAL A 235 1.12 -1.69 -7.84
N GLY A 236 -0.08 -1.87 -8.40
CA GLY A 236 -1.07 -0.80 -8.52
C GLY A 236 -1.86 -0.52 -7.24
N MET A 237 -2.17 -1.53 -6.42
CA MET A 237 -3.05 -1.37 -5.27
C MET A 237 -2.24 -1.18 -3.98
N GLN A 238 -2.33 0.01 -3.41
CA GLN A 238 -1.62 0.33 -2.17
C GLN A 238 -2.54 0.35 -0.96
N ASN A 239 -1.96 0.11 0.21
CA ASN A 239 -2.67 0.26 1.47
C ASN A 239 -2.84 1.74 1.84
N ALA A 240 -3.83 2.40 1.22
CA ALA A 240 -4.12 3.81 1.46
C ALA A 240 -4.52 4.10 2.92
N ALA A 241 -5.09 3.12 3.62
CA ALA A 241 -5.39 3.20 5.05
C ALA A 241 -4.15 3.46 5.89
N GLN A 242 -3.13 2.64 5.65
CA GLN A 242 -1.85 2.75 6.31
C GLN A 242 -1.19 4.09 5.97
N ALA A 243 -1.26 4.53 4.70
CA ALA A 243 -0.73 5.84 4.31
C ALA A 243 -1.40 6.99 5.07
N ILE A 244 -2.74 7.01 5.15
CA ILE A 244 -3.50 8.02 5.91
C ILE A 244 -3.13 7.99 7.38
N ALA A 245 -3.13 6.81 7.99
CA ALA A 245 -2.85 6.66 9.42
C ALA A 245 -1.40 7.04 9.77
N VAL A 246 -0.44 6.77 8.88
CA VAL A 246 0.97 7.18 9.05
C VAL A 246 1.13 8.69 8.87
N ALA A 247 0.54 9.28 7.83
CA ALA A 247 0.60 10.73 7.58
C ALA A 247 -0.03 11.57 8.71
N THR A 248 -1.12 11.08 9.28
CA THR A 248 -1.89 11.78 10.31
C THR A 248 -1.44 11.44 11.73
N SER A 249 -0.49 10.51 11.86
CA SER A 249 0.10 10.18 13.14
C SER A 249 0.84 11.41 13.68
N PRO A 250 0.45 11.94 14.85
CA PRO A 250 1.08 13.12 15.46
C PRO A 250 2.55 12.89 15.81
N LEU A 251 2.92 11.63 15.91
CA LEU A 251 4.25 11.23 16.24
C LEU A 251 5.12 11.13 14.96
N ILE A 252 4.54 10.87 13.77
CA ILE A 252 5.32 10.64 12.54
C ILE A 252 5.40 11.92 11.70
N PHE A 253 4.26 12.38 11.18
CA PHE A 253 4.21 13.51 10.26
C PHE A 253 3.31 14.64 10.74
N ASP A 254 2.39 14.37 11.67
CA ASP A 254 1.42 15.32 12.24
C ASP A 254 0.74 16.22 11.18
N SER A 255 0.51 15.68 9.99
CA SER A 255 0.05 16.47 8.83
C SER A 255 -1.12 15.78 8.17
N GLY A 256 -2.32 16.29 8.44
CA GLY A 256 -3.53 15.82 7.74
C GLY A 256 -3.53 16.19 6.25
N GLU A 257 -2.86 17.26 5.85
CA GLU A 257 -2.66 17.60 4.43
C GLU A 257 -1.83 16.54 3.69
N MET A 258 -0.84 15.92 4.35
CA MET A 258 -0.05 14.83 3.78
C MET A 258 -0.89 13.58 3.52
N ALA A 259 -2.05 13.42 4.17
CA ALA A 259 -2.98 12.32 3.91
C ALA A 259 -3.87 12.55 2.66
N VAL A 260 -3.98 13.79 2.17
CA VAL A 260 -4.86 14.12 1.02
C VAL A 260 -4.52 13.29 -0.23
N PRO A 261 -3.25 13.15 -0.66
CA PRO A 261 -2.90 12.28 -1.77
C PRO A 261 -3.33 10.82 -1.58
N ALA A 262 -3.28 10.30 -0.35
CA ALA A 262 -3.71 8.93 -0.04
C ALA A 262 -5.21 8.73 -0.19
N ILE A 263 -6.02 9.73 0.20
CA ILE A 263 -7.47 9.71 0.03
C ILE A 263 -7.83 9.74 -1.46
N VAL A 264 -7.23 10.65 -2.22
CA VAL A 264 -7.44 10.77 -3.66
C VAL A 264 -7.00 9.50 -4.37
N TYR A 265 -5.83 8.96 -4.02
CA TYR A 265 -5.35 7.68 -4.55
C TYR A 265 -6.30 6.54 -4.24
N ALA A 266 -6.86 6.46 -3.03
CA ALA A 266 -7.82 5.43 -2.66
C ALA A 266 -9.07 5.45 -3.56
N LEU A 267 -9.57 6.64 -3.92
CA LEU A 267 -10.71 6.77 -4.83
C LEU A 267 -10.33 6.35 -6.25
N VAL A 268 -9.23 6.90 -6.78
CA VAL A 268 -8.78 6.65 -8.15
C VAL A 268 -8.38 5.19 -8.35
N MET A 269 -7.69 4.56 -7.38
CA MET A 269 -7.20 3.19 -7.50
C MET A 269 -8.34 2.19 -7.66
N ASN A 270 -9.43 2.36 -6.91
CA ASN A 270 -10.58 1.47 -6.99
C ASN A 270 -11.26 1.58 -8.36
N VAL A 271 -11.44 2.79 -8.89
CA VAL A 271 -12.02 3.02 -10.21
C VAL A 271 -11.16 2.38 -11.31
N VAL A 272 -9.85 2.61 -11.27
CA VAL A 272 -8.91 2.06 -12.26
C VAL A 272 -8.86 0.54 -12.19
N LEU A 273 -8.79 -0.06 -11.00
CA LEU A 273 -8.75 -1.51 -10.85
C LEU A 273 -10.05 -2.20 -11.26
N LEU A 274 -11.21 -1.61 -10.94
CA LEU A 274 -12.51 -2.11 -11.43
C LEU A 274 -12.61 -2.03 -12.95
N SER A 275 -12.10 -0.94 -13.54
CA SER A 275 -12.04 -0.78 -14.99
C SER A 275 -11.11 -1.82 -15.61
N TYR A 276 -9.95 -2.06 -15.02
CA TYR A 276 -9.03 -3.12 -15.43
C TYR A 276 -9.70 -4.49 -15.38
N LEU A 277 -10.42 -4.84 -14.32
CA LEU A 277 -11.17 -6.10 -14.22
C LEU A 277 -12.20 -6.25 -15.35
N LYS A 278 -12.91 -5.18 -15.70
CA LYS A 278 -13.90 -5.18 -16.80
C LYS A 278 -13.26 -5.37 -18.18
N LEU A 279 -12.05 -4.83 -18.37
CA LEU A 279 -11.29 -4.92 -19.61
C LEU A 279 -10.52 -6.25 -19.76
N LEU A 280 -10.41 -7.04 -18.70
CA LEU A 280 -9.80 -8.37 -18.81
C LEU A 280 -10.60 -9.23 -19.78
N PRO A 281 -9.94 -9.93 -20.73
CA PRO A 281 -10.63 -10.88 -21.58
C PRO A 281 -11.37 -11.88 -20.69
N LYS A 282 -12.69 -12.01 -20.89
CA LYS A 282 -13.46 -13.10 -20.29
C LYS A 282 -12.79 -14.39 -20.77
N CYS A 283 -12.23 -15.16 -19.85
CA CYS A 283 -11.77 -16.51 -20.18
C CYS A 283 -13.00 -17.28 -20.65
N THR A 284 -13.15 -17.46 -21.96
CA THR A 284 -13.83 -18.63 -22.52
C THR A 284 -13.09 -19.86 -21.99
N ASP A 285 -13.85 -20.82 -21.50
CA ASP A 285 -13.35 -22.04 -20.87
C ASP A 285 -12.35 -22.77 -21.78
N GLU A 286 -11.06 -22.72 -21.44
CA GLU A 286 -10.07 -23.68 -21.92
C GLU A 286 -10.07 -24.88 -20.96
N THR A 287 -11.16 -25.65 -21.03
CA THR A 287 -11.13 -27.09 -20.75
C THR A 287 -11.05 -27.81 -22.10
N ALA A 288 -9.86 -27.86 -22.70
CA ALA A 288 -9.42 -28.88 -23.68
C ALA A 288 -8.15 -28.40 -24.40
N SER A 289 -6.98 -28.87 -23.96
CA SER A 289 -5.78 -29.20 -24.77
C SER A 289 -4.44 -28.96 -24.05
N ASP A 290 -4.30 -29.42 -22.80
CA ASP A 290 -2.97 -29.76 -22.26
C ASP A 290 -2.99 -31.23 -21.84
N GLY A 291 -3.30 -32.06 -22.85
CA GLY A 291 -3.25 -33.51 -22.81
C GLY A 291 -2.75 -34.00 -24.16
N ALA A 292 -1.43 -33.92 -24.35
CA ALA A 292 -0.58 -34.74 -25.23
C ALA A 292 0.87 -34.31 -25.04
#